data_AF-A0A937QWA7-F1
#
_entry.id   AF-A0A937QWA7-F1
#
_cell.length_a   1.000
_cell.length_b   1.000
_cell.length_c   1.000
_cell.angle_alpha   90.00
_cell.angle_beta   90.00
_cell.angle_gamma   90.00
#
_symmetry.space_group_name_H-M   'P 1'
#
loop_
_entity.id
_entity.type
_entity.pdbx_description
1 polymer ?
#
loop_
_entity_poly.entity_id
_entity_poly.type
_entity_poly.pdbx_seq_one_letter_code
_entity_poly.pdbx_strand_id
1 'polypeptide(L)'
;MTTGEMIAIVKKLKNFTKFSEVSHKTTFDCIHRNDEGLTVGVTLDIIDTGPNELPQNRYYCVAKTEYGQEAMGNLDATIEGALLNVHWDKLDVSQGE
;
A
#
# COMPACT_ATOMS: atom_id res chain seq x y z
N MET A 1 6.16 -9.97 15.12
CA MET A 1 7.35 -9.22 14.70
C MET A 1 7.11 -7.76 15.03
N THR A 2 8.02 -7.14 15.78
CA THR A 2 7.94 -5.73 16.14
C THR A 2 8.37 -4.85 14.95
N THR A 3 8.00 -3.57 14.99
CA THR A 3 8.46 -2.58 14.01
C THR A 3 9.99 -2.52 13.91
N GLY A 4 10.68 -2.64 15.05
CA GLY A 4 12.15 -2.64 15.09
C GLY A 4 12.78 -3.86 14.40
N GLU A 5 12.21 -5.04 14.60
CA GLU A 5 12.66 -6.27 13.94
C GLU A 5 12.47 -6.21 12.42
N MET A 6 11.32 -5.72 11.96
CA MET A 6 11.04 -5.54 10.54
C MET A 6 12.03 -4.58 9.88
N ILE A 7 12.29 -3.42 10.50
CA ILE A 7 13.27 -2.44 9.99
C ILE A 7 14.66 -3.07 9.88
N ALA A 8 15.07 -3.86 10.87
CA ALA A 8 16.36 -4.55 10.84
C ALA A 8 16.45 -5.56 9.69
N ILE A 9 15.37 -6.28 9.39
CA ILE A 9 15.30 -7.22 8.26
C ILE A 9 15.39 -6.48 6.94
N VAL A 10 14.58 -5.43 6.72
CA VAL A 10 14.62 -4.63 5.48
C VAL A 10 16.02 -4.07 5.25
N LYS A 11 16.67 -3.51 6.28
CA LYS A 11 18.06 -3.02 6.17
C LYS A 11 19.05 -4.12 5.78
N LYS A 12 18.97 -5.30 6.41
CA LYS A 12 19.84 -6.43 6.08
C LYS A 12 19.67 -6.89 4.63
N LEU A 13 18.42 -6.98 4.17
CA LEU A 13 18.09 -7.38 2.81
C LEU A 13 18.53 -6.35 1.77
N LYS A 14 18.47 -5.04 2.05
CA LYS A 14 19.01 -4.01 1.16
C LYS A 14 20.52 -4.07 0.99
N ASN A 15 21.24 -4.55 2.01
CA ASN A 15 22.68 -4.76 1.92
C ASN A 15 23.07 -6.03 1.12
N PHE A 16 22.09 -6.85 0.71
CA PHE A 16 22.32 -7.96 -0.20
C PHE A 16 22.32 -7.47 -1.65
N THR A 17 23.46 -7.57 -2.34
CA THR A 17 23.71 -7.06 -3.71
C THR A 17 22.86 -7.69 -4.82
N LYS A 18 21.92 -8.58 -4.47
CA LYS A 18 21.03 -9.28 -5.40
C LYS A 18 19.63 -8.64 -5.49
N PHE A 19 19.30 -7.69 -4.61
CA PHE A 19 18.01 -7.02 -4.62
C PHE A 19 18.18 -5.56 -5.01
N SER A 20 17.39 -5.11 -6.00
CA SER A 20 17.32 -3.70 -6.39
C SER A 20 16.47 -2.88 -5.43
N GLU A 21 15.40 -3.48 -4.90
CA GLU A 21 14.45 -2.85 -4.00
C GLU A 21 13.94 -3.86 -2.97
N VAL A 22 13.78 -3.40 -1.73
CA VAL A 22 13.25 -4.21 -0.63
C VAL A 22 12.29 -3.35 0.18
N SER A 23 11.10 -3.89 0.39
CA SER A 23 10.04 -3.29 1.19
C SER A 23 9.35 -4.37 2.01
N HIS A 24 8.75 -3.98 3.12
CA HIS A 24 7.84 -4.82 3.88
C HIS A 24 6.41 -4.56 3.42
N LYS A 25 5.68 -5.62 3.07
CA LYS A 25 4.27 -5.54 2.64
C LYS A 25 3.37 -6.13 3.70
N THR A 26 2.32 -5.41 4.07
CA THR A 26 1.23 -5.91 4.91
C THR A 26 -0.07 -5.86 4.12
N THR A 27 -0.77 -6.98 4.05
CA THR A 27 -2.01 -7.13 3.27
C THR A 27 -3.21 -7.21 4.20
N PHE A 28 -4.28 -6.52 3.84
CA PHE A 28 -5.56 -6.53 4.53
C PHE A 28 -6.69 -6.82 3.54
N ASP A 29 -7.69 -7.58 3.97
CA ASP A 29 -8.94 -7.72 3.25
C ASP A 29 -9.97 -6.76 3.86
N CYS A 30 -10.49 -5.87 3.02
CA CYS A 30 -11.32 -4.72 3.38
C CYS A 30 -12.60 -4.72 2.56
N ILE A 31 -13.60 -3.97 3.03
CA ILE A 31 -14.77 -3.59 2.23
C ILE A 31 -14.66 -2.10 1.95
N HIS A 32 -14.60 -1.74 0.68
CA HIS A 32 -14.73 -0.34 0.23
C HIS A 32 -16.20 -0.02 0.00
N ARG A 33 -16.63 1.17 0.40
CA ARG A 33 -17.98 1.69 0.17
C ARG A 33 -17.88 3.03 -0.54
N ASN A 34 -18.50 3.15 -1.70
CA ASN A 34 -18.56 4.41 -2.44
C ASN A 34 -19.70 5.31 -1.92
N ASP A 35 -19.78 6.54 -2.44
CA ASP A 35 -20.78 7.54 -2.05
C ASP A 35 -22.22 7.13 -2.41
N GLU A 36 -22.40 6.21 -3.35
CA GLU A 36 -23.69 5.63 -3.74
C GLU A 36 -24.12 4.46 -2.82
N GLY A 37 -23.27 4.08 -1.87
CA GLY A 37 -23.50 2.99 -0.93
C GLY A 37 -23.19 1.59 -1.48
N LEU A 38 -22.67 1.50 -2.71
CA LEU A 38 -22.16 0.25 -3.29
C LEU A 38 -20.93 -0.20 -2.51
N THR A 39 -20.88 -1.49 -2.20
CA THR A 39 -19.76 -2.11 -1.48
C THR A 39 -19.03 -3.10 -2.36
N VAL A 40 -17.71 -3.08 -2.33
CA VAL A 40 -16.84 -4.00 -3.06
C VAL A 40 -15.74 -4.55 -2.16
N GLY A 41 -15.40 -5.83 -2.33
CA GLY A 41 -14.25 -6.43 -1.66
C GLY A 41 -12.94 -5.84 -2.21
N VAL A 42 -12.06 -5.39 -1.30
CA VAL A 42 -10.77 -4.79 -1.65
C VAL A 42 -9.66 -5.45 -0.86
N THR A 43 -8.62 -5.90 -1.55
CA THR A 43 -7.34 -6.24 -0.94
C THR A 43 -6.47 -4.99 -0.90
N LEU A 44 -6.07 -4.57 0.30
CA LEU A 44 -5.23 -3.40 0.55
C LEU A 44 -3.82 -3.85 0.97
N ASP A 45 -2.83 -3.48 0.15
CA ASP A 45 -1.42 -3.66 0.45
C ASP A 45 -0.82 -2.33 0.95
N ILE A 46 -0.34 -2.32 2.19
CA ILE A 46 0.49 -1.25 2.75
C ILE A 46 1.95 -1.64 2.61
N ILE A 47 2.74 -0.81 1.94
CA ILE A 47 4.13 -1.10 1.61
C ILE A 47 5.03 -0.09 2.35
N ASP A 48 5.85 -0.61 3.27
CA ASP A 48 6.86 0.14 4.04
C ASP A 48 8.23 -0.12 3.42
N THR A 49 8.78 0.89 2.73
CA THR A 49 10.10 0.80 2.11
C THR A 49 11.24 0.89 3.12
N GLY A 50 10.94 1.02 4.41
CA GLY A 50 11.88 1.22 5.50
C GLY A 50 12.31 2.69 5.66
N PRO A 51 13.06 3.02 6.72
CA PRO A 51 13.66 4.35 6.90
C PRO A 51 14.78 4.54 5.85
N ASN A 52 14.40 5.02 4.68
CA ASN A 52 15.30 5.29 3.55
C ASN A 52 15.90 6.69 3.60
N GLU A 53 16.74 7.01 2.61
CA GLU A 53 17.34 8.34 2.42
C GLU A 53 16.29 9.46 2.23
N LEU A 54 15.07 9.11 1.81
CA LEU A 54 13.93 10.02 1.69
C LEU A 54 12.83 9.57 2.66
N PRO A 55 12.88 10.00 3.93
CA PRO A 55 11.87 9.66 4.94
C PRO A 55 10.44 10.00 4.51
N GLN A 56 10.27 10.99 3.64
CA GLN A 56 8.99 11.42 3.08
C GLN A 56 8.36 10.43 2.08
N ASN A 57 9.12 9.42 1.62
CA ASN A 57 8.67 8.44 0.62
C ASN A 57 8.63 7.03 1.22
N ARG A 58 8.33 6.92 2.52
CA ARG A 58 8.44 5.65 3.24
C ARG A 58 7.32 4.68 2.88
N TYR A 59 6.09 5.18 2.89
CA TYR A 59 4.89 4.37 2.74
C TYR A 59 4.19 4.66 1.42
N TYR A 60 3.61 3.63 0.83
CA TYR A 60 2.59 3.77 -0.19
C TYR A 60 1.59 2.61 -0.09
N CYS A 61 0.43 2.79 -0.71
CA CYS A 61 -0.67 1.84 -0.65
C CYS A 61 -1.13 1.47 -2.05
N VAL A 62 -1.47 0.20 -2.21
CA VAL A 62 -2.11 -0.34 -3.41
C VAL A 62 -3.38 -1.05 -2.96
N ALA A 63 -4.51 -0.62 -3.50
CA ALA A 63 -5.82 -1.20 -3.25
C ALA A 63 -6.30 -1.86 -4.54
N LYS A 64 -6.76 -3.11 -4.44
CA LYS A 64 -7.25 -3.88 -5.58
C LYS A 64 -8.62 -4.48 -5.29
N THR A 65 -9.59 -4.26 -6.17
CA THR A 65 -10.90 -4.91 -6.05
C THR A 65 -10.84 -6.39 -6.43
N GLU A 66 -11.81 -7.18 -5.97
CA GLU A 66 -11.98 -8.57 -6.42
C GLU A 66 -12.17 -8.71 -7.95
N TYR A 67 -12.54 -7.61 -8.62
CA TYR A 67 -12.74 -7.50 -10.06
C TYR A 67 -11.51 -7.03 -10.82
N GLY A 68 -10.41 -6.75 -10.13
CA GLY A 68 -9.12 -6.41 -10.72
C GLY A 68 -8.86 -4.93 -10.95
N GLN A 69 -9.77 -4.02 -10.54
CA GLN A 69 -9.50 -2.58 -10.55
C GLN A 69 -8.45 -2.26 -9.48
N GLU A 70 -7.54 -1.33 -9.80
CA GLU A 70 -6.43 -0.98 -8.93
C GLU A 70 -6.38 0.53 -8.69
N ALA A 71 -6.23 0.91 -7.43
CA ALA A 71 -5.99 2.27 -6.98
C ALA A 71 -4.69 2.32 -6.20
N MET A 72 -3.87 3.31 -6.52
CA MET A 72 -2.64 3.61 -5.79
C MET A 72 -2.52 5.11 -5.60
N GLY A 73 -1.85 5.51 -4.52
CA GLY A 73 -1.57 6.89 -4.20
C GLY A 73 -0.08 7.23 -4.30
N ASN A 74 0.22 8.50 -4.09
CA ASN A 74 1.61 8.95 -3.93
C ASN A 74 2.23 8.38 -2.64
N LEU A 75 3.57 8.29 -2.64
CA LEU A 75 4.31 7.93 -1.43
C LEU A 75 4.15 9.02 -0.36
N ASP A 76 4.23 8.61 0.91
CA ASP A 76 4.11 9.48 2.07
C ASP A 76 5.06 9.08 3.22
N ALA A 77 5.29 10.01 4.14
CA ALA A 77 6.06 9.79 5.36
C ALA A 77 5.32 8.91 6.38
N THR A 78 3.99 8.86 6.29
CA THR A 78 3.07 8.22 7.23
C THR A 78 2.15 7.22 6.53
N ILE A 79 1.66 6.23 7.27
CA ILE A 79 0.67 5.28 6.74
C ILE A 79 -0.64 6.01 6.45
N GLU A 80 -1.05 6.91 7.35
CA GLU A 80 -2.26 7.71 7.22
C GLU A 80 -2.22 8.59 5.96
N GLY A 81 -1.10 9.28 5.70
CA GLY A 81 -0.93 10.06 4.48
C GLY A 81 -0.95 9.19 3.23
N ALA A 82 -0.29 8.02 3.25
CA ALA A 82 -0.32 7.08 2.13
C ALA A 82 -1.75 6.60 1.80
N LEU A 83 -2.57 6.34 2.82
CA LEU A 83 -3.98 5.94 2.66
C LEU A 83 -4.87 7.09 2.13
N LEU A 84 -4.64 8.31 2.62
CA LEU A 84 -5.36 9.51 2.14
C LEU A 84 -5.03 9.83 0.68
N ASN A 85 -3.82 9.49 0.23
CA ASN A 85 -3.37 9.74 -1.14
C ASN A 85 -3.88 8.69 -2.15
N VAL A 86 -4.50 7.59 -1.70
CA VAL A 86 -5.04 6.57 -2.62
C VAL A 86 -6.20 7.17 -3.43
N HIS A 87 -6.15 6.98 -4.74
CA HIS A 87 -7.22 7.37 -5.66
C HIS A 87 -8.41 6.39 -5.58
N TRP A 88 -9.14 6.42 -4.46
CA TRP A 88 -10.26 5.50 -4.18
C TRP A 88 -11.37 5.54 -5.22
N ASP A 89 -11.55 6.69 -5.88
CA ASP A 89 -12.46 6.90 -7.00
C ASP A 89 -12.21 5.94 -8.18
N LYS A 90 -10.98 5.44 -8.34
CA LYS A 90 -10.65 4.44 -9.35
C LYS A 90 -11.23 3.06 -9.07
N LEU A 91 -11.70 2.81 -7.84
CA LEU A 91 -12.37 1.55 -7.47
C LEU A 91 -13.89 1.62 -7.62
N ASP A 92 -14.44 2.82 -7.86
CA ASP A 92 -15.89 3.05 -7.94
C ASP A 92 -16.46 2.77 -9.34
N VAL A 93 -15.60 2.40 -10.30
CA VAL A 93 -16.02 2.07 -11.67
C VAL A 93 -17.01 0.90 -11.66
N SER A 94 -18.14 1.12 -12.32
CA SER A 94 -19.26 0.18 -12.38
C SER A 94 -18.83 -1.19 -12.89
N GLN A 95 -19.40 -2.23 -12.29
CA GLN A 95 -19.33 -3.62 -12.76
C GLN A 95 -19.80 -3.71 -14.23
N GLY A 96 -18.86 -3.71 -15.18
CA GLY A 96 -19.10 -4.08 -16.57
C GLY A 96 -19.45 -2.93 -17.53
N GLU A 97 -18.60 -2.78 -18.55
CA GLU A 97 -19.04 -2.74 -19.95
C GLU A 97 -18.61 -4.04 -20.63
#